data_AF-A0A960VF25-F1
#
_entry.id   AF-A0A960VF25-F1
#
_cell.length_a   1.000
_cell.length_b   1.000
_cell.length_c   1.000
_cell.angle_alpha   90.00
_cell.angle_beta   90.00
_cell.angle_gamma   90.00
#
_symmetry.space_group_name_H-M   'P 1'
#
loop_
_entity.id
_entity.type
_entity.pdbx_description
1 polymer ?
#
loop_
_entity_poly.entity_id
_entity_poly.type
_entity_poly.pdbx_seq_one_letter_code
_entity_poly.pdbx_strand_id
1 'polypeptide(L)'
;MNKILLTLLISSFLLLFTNCNSGLFGGSSDDDSSKNLALAAIALSASNNTSLCSNTTSTGTTVQRSSATLTGGSNGCVNGVTTFMDSSLPDWIKNNFTCSVATVNGNYYAFKSQNIPNTNSYYYGSGSPMYEALPSGNSSAGSNQISSQNFVYCIPASPSKGTGTVSTQGGLSSIGITRNGLAVFNNAAAAPDTLSTEASTFDNFQGHPQNSGIYHQHAAVPKICDGTSNTSNSGACNNSAL
;
A
#
# COMPACT_ATOMS: atom_id res chain seq x y z
N MET A 1 38.61 42.01 39.06
CA MET A 1 38.59 42.60 37.70
C MET A 1 39.32 41.64 36.77
N ASN A 2 38.73 41.30 35.61
CA ASN A 2 39.32 40.80 34.34
C ASN A 2 40.57 39.89 34.38
N LYS A 3 40.80 38.90 33.52
CA LYS A 3 40.14 38.20 32.40
C LYS A 3 41.17 37.09 32.05
N ILE A 4 40.69 35.90 31.72
CA ILE A 4 41.14 35.05 30.59
C ILE A 4 42.66 34.91 30.38
N LEU A 5 43.22 33.73 30.68
CA LEU A 5 44.46 33.27 30.06
C LEU A 5 44.14 32.12 29.08
N LEU A 6 44.48 32.39 27.82
CA LEU A 6 44.35 31.58 26.63
C LEU A 6 45.56 30.65 26.52
N THR A 7 45.35 29.35 26.29
CA THR A 7 46.39 28.46 25.77
C THR A 7 45.83 27.66 24.59
N LEU A 8 46.39 27.92 23.41
CA LEU A 8 46.17 27.18 22.16
C LEU A 8 46.68 25.74 22.27
N LEU A 9 45.97 24.80 21.65
CA LEU A 9 46.58 23.63 21.02
C LEU A 9 45.80 23.25 19.76
N ILE A 10 46.53 23.27 18.64
CA ILE A 10 46.12 22.96 17.27
C ILE A 10 46.21 21.44 17.09
N SER A 11 45.21 20.79 16.47
CA SER A 11 45.47 19.61 15.62
C SER A 11 44.30 19.23 14.70
N SER A 12 44.62 19.21 13.39
CA SER A 12 44.11 18.39 12.30
C SER A 12 42.60 18.16 12.12
N PHE A 13 42.03 18.91 11.17
CA PHE A 13 40.83 18.50 10.43
C PHE A 13 41.27 17.83 9.12
N LEU A 14 41.18 16.50 9.05
CA LEU A 14 41.42 15.73 7.84
C LEU A 14 40.12 15.71 7.02
N LEU A 15 40.06 16.53 5.97
CA LEU A 15 39.01 16.47 4.94
C LEU A 15 39.26 15.25 4.05
N LEU A 16 38.47 14.19 4.23
CA LEU A 16 38.30 13.15 3.23
C LEU A 16 37.20 13.59 2.26
N PHE A 17 37.62 14.06 1.09
CA PHE A 17 36.75 14.15 -0.08
C PHE A 17 36.62 12.75 -0.68
N THR A 18 35.42 12.18 -0.66
CA THR A 18 35.03 11.11 -1.58
C THR A 18 33.89 11.57 -2.47
N ASN A 19 34.21 11.59 -3.76
CA ASN A 19 33.37 11.97 -4.88
C ASN A 19 32.05 11.20 -4.91
N CYS A 20 30.93 11.92 -4.95
CA CYS A 20 29.70 11.41 -5.56
C CYS A 20 29.53 12.15 -6.88
N ASN A 21 30.09 11.60 -7.96
CA ASN A 21 29.84 12.08 -9.31
C ASN A 21 28.58 11.40 -9.86
N SER A 22 27.71 12.24 -10.39
CA SER A 22 26.50 12.00 -11.15
C SER A 22 26.65 10.98 -12.29
N GLY A 23 25.64 10.11 -12.42
CA GLY A 23 25.41 9.23 -13.56
C GLY A 23 23.92 8.98 -13.75
N LEU A 24 23.21 10.00 -14.25
CA LEU A 24 21.83 9.98 -14.72
C LEU A 24 21.87 9.84 -16.25
N PHE A 25 21.05 8.92 -16.80
CA PHE A 25 20.76 8.61 -18.21
C PHE A 25 21.67 7.59 -18.96
N GLY A 26 21.02 6.52 -19.45
CA GLY A 26 21.32 5.91 -20.75
C GLY A 26 21.54 4.38 -20.81
N GLY A 27 20.59 3.67 -21.44
CA GLY A 27 20.90 2.61 -22.42
C GLY A 27 20.86 1.14 -21.98
N SER A 28 20.01 0.36 -22.67
CA SER A 28 19.73 -1.08 -22.56
C SER A 28 20.94 -2.02 -22.75
N SER A 29 20.90 -3.19 -22.10
CA SER A 29 20.63 -4.50 -22.73
C SER A 29 21.09 -5.67 -21.83
N ASP A 30 20.18 -6.63 -21.73
CA ASP A 30 20.33 -8.08 -21.53
C ASP A 30 20.80 -8.68 -20.18
N ASP A 31 20.10 -9.76 -19.86
CA ASP A 31 20.32 -10.83 -18.89
C ASP A 31 20.01 -10.64 -17.37
N ASP A 32 18.96 -11.38 -16.99
CA ASP A 32 18.62 -12.05 -15.74
C ASP A 32 18.78 -11.36 -14.36
N SER A 33 17.71 -11.55 -13.58
CA SER A 33 17.66 -11.55 -12.12
C SER A 33 17.63 -10.18 -11.42
N SER A 34 16.48 -9.90 -10.81
CA SER A 34 16.39 -9.09 -9.58
C SER A 34 16.72 -7.60 -9.68
N LYS A 35 15.81 -6.80 -10.24
CA LYS A 35 15.80 -5.34 -9.99
C LYS A 35 14.42 -4.88 -9.54
N ASN A 36 14.09 -5.20 -8.29
CA ASN A 36 13.04 -4.52 -7.54
C ASN A 36 13.53 -3.10 -7.21
N LEU A 37 13.13 -2.12 -8.01
CA LEU A 37 13.27 -0.71 -7.64
C LEU A 37 12.10 -0.34 -6.71
N ALA A 38 12.24 -0.68 -5.43
CA ALA A 38 11.31 -0.24 -4.40
C ALA A 38 11.56 1.25 -4.11
N LEU A 39 10.72 2.13 -4.66
CA LEU A 39 10.62 3.50 -4.16
C LEU A 39 9.63 3.52 -2.99
N ALA A 40 10.10 3.10 -1.82
CA ALA A 40 9.41 3.32 -0.56
C ALA A 40 9.76 4.73 -0.07
N ALA A 41 8.76 5.60 0.06
CA ALA A 41 8.94 6.90 0.69
C ALA A 41 9.29 6.71 2.17
N ILE A 42 10.55 6.99 2.53
CA ILE A 42 11.01 7.10 3.90
C ILE A 42 11.04 8.58 4.26
N ALA A 43 10.29 8.95 5.30
CA ALA A 43 10.74 10.00 6.20
C ALA A 43 10.95 9.35 7.57
N LEU A 44 12.21 9.05 7.91
CA LEU A 44 12.74 9.06 9.28
C LEU A 44 14.28 8.94 9.19
N SER A 45 14.97 9.95 9.69
CA SER A 45 16.43 10.09 9.68
C SER A 45 17.14 9.13 10.64
N ALA A 46 18.12 8.41 10.11
CA ALA A 46 19.31 7.81 10.74
C ALA A 46 19.21 7.26 12.18
N SER A 47 18.98 5.95 12.28
CA SER A 47 19.64 5.07 13.25
C SER A 47 19.68 3.66 12.65
N ASN A 48 20.75 2.91 12.89
CA ASN A 48 21.08 1.61 12.30
C ASN A 48 20.12 0.48 12.74
N ASN A 49 18.84 0.60 12.41
CA ASN A 49 17.78 -0.30 12.85
C ASN A 49 17.37 -1.18 11.66
N THR A 50 17.72 -2.46 11.72
CA THR A 50 17.23 -3.48 10.80
C THR A 50 15.69 -3.44 10.79
N SER A 51 15.12 -2.80 9.77
CA SER A 51 13.71 -2.70 9.39
C SER A 51 12.69 -2.79 10.54
N LEU A 52 12.12 -1.63 10.91
CA LEU A 52 11.00 -1.47 11.86
C LEU A 52 9.86 -2.49 11.66
N CYS A 53 9.70 -2.98 10.42
CA CYS A 53 8.76 -4.04 10.08
C CYS A 53 9.41 -5.08 9.15
N SER A 54 10.52 -5.66 9.59
CA SER A 54 11.08 -6.86 8.96
C SER A 54 10.06 -8.00 9.05
N ASN A 55 9.65 -8.51 7.90
CA ASN A 55 8.83 -9.70 7.78
C ASN A 55 9.31 -10.50 6.56
N THR A 56 9.98 -11.61 6.81
CA THR A 56 10.52 -12.50 5.77
C THR A 56 9.52 -13.56 5.32
N THR A 57 8.35 -13.64 5.97
CA THR A 57 7.29 -14.59 5.61
C THR A 57 6.86 -14.34 4.17
N SER A 58 6.80 -15.42 3.39
CA SER A 58 6.38 -15.37 2.00
C SER A 58 4.88 -15.07 1.91
N THR A 59 4.49 -14.17 1.00
CA THR A 59 3.10 -13.93 0.62
C THR A 59 2.58 -14.94 -0.41
N GLY A 60 3.39 -15.96 -0.72
CA GLY A 60 3.12 -16.99 -1.73
C GLY A 60 3.88 -16.73 -3.04
N THR A 61 3.31 -17.15 -4.17
CA THR A 61 3.86 -16.94 -5.51
C THR A 61 3.20 -15.75 -6.19
N THR A 62 3.97 -15.01 -6.99
CA THR A 62 3.46 -13.85 -7.74
C THR A 62 2.30 -14.25 -8.63
N VAL A 63 1.12 -13.70 -8.37
CA VAL A 63 -0.08 -13.93 -9.18
C VAL A 63 0.00 -13.19 -10.51
N GLN A 64 -0.25 -13.92 -11.60
CA GLN A 64 -0.46 -13.35 -12.93
C GLN A 64 -1.96 -13.13 -13.18
N ARG A 65 -2.36 -11.90 -13.50
CA ARG A 65 -3.78 -11.54 -13.66
C ARG A 65 -4.51 -12.40 -14.71
N SER A 66 -3.82 -12.79 -15.79
CA SER A 66 -4.40 -13.55 -16.91
C SER A 66 -4.74 -14.99 -16.57
N SER A 67 -4.17 -15.54 -15.50
CA SER A 67 -4.39 -16.92 -15.06
C SER A 67 -4.86 -17.00 -13.61
N ALA A 68 -5.29 -15.88 -13.03
CA ALA A 68 -5.79 -15.83 -11.67
C ALA A 68 -7.03 -16.71 -11.53
N THR A 69 -7.13 -17.46 -10.43
CA THR A 69 -8.28 -18.28 -10.06
C THR A 69 -8.46 -18.25 -8.54
N LEU A 70 -9.68 -18.35 -8.03
CA LEU A 70 -9.89 -18.54 -6.60
C LEU A 70 -9.46 -19.93 -6.17
N THR A 71 -8.79 -20.03 -5.02
CA THR A 71 -8.60 -21.31 -4.36
C THR A 71 -9.94 -21.75 -3.77
N GLY A 72 -10.48 -22.90 -4.20
CA GLY A 72 -11.71 -23.50 -3.66
C GLY A 72 -11.59 -24.05 -2.23
N GLY A 73 -10.70 -23.50 -1.40
CA GLY A 73 -10.40 -23.93 -0.03
C GLY A 73 -10.45 -22.78 0.99
N SER A 74 -10.32 -23.12 2.28
CA SER A 74 -10.72 -22.33 3.47
C SER A 74 -10.23 -20.88 3.61
N ASN A 75 -9.28 -20.42 2.79
CA ASN A 75 -8.72 -19.07 2.92
C ASN A 75 -9.36 -18.05 1.97
N GLY A 76 -10.11 -18.51 0.95
CA GLY A 76 -10.84 -17.63 0.03
C GLY A 76 -9.97 -16.67 -0.78
N CYS A 77 -8.68 -16.96 -0.97
CA CYS A 77 -7.73 -16.12 -1.69
C CYS A 77 -7.54 -16.58 -3.14
N VAL A 78 -6.91 -15.73 -3.95
CA VAL A 78 -6.45 -16.12 -5.29
C VAL A 78 -5.31 -17.13 -5.17
N ASN A 79 -5.30 -18.14 -6.05
CA ASN A 79 -4.25 -19.15 -6.12
C ASN A 79 -2.86 -18.51 -6.23
N GLY A 80 -1.95 -18.90 -5.35
CA GLY A 80 -0.63 -18.28 -5.19
C GLY A 80 -0.56 -17.25 -4.06
N VAL A 81 -1.67 -16.80 -3.48
CA VAL A 81 -1.68 -15.92 -2.30
C VAL A 81 -1.80 -16.72 -1.00
N THR A 82 -0.91 -16.46 -0.06
CA THR A 82 -0.88 -17.13 1.25
C THR A 82 -1.53 -16.26 2.34
N THR A 83 -2.24 -16.91 3.26
CA THR A 83 -2.63 -16.33 4.56
C THR A 83 -1.76 -16.92 5.66
N PHE A 84 -1.16 -16.06 6.48
CA PHE A 84 -0.42 -16.49 7.67
C PHE A 84 -0.51 -15.41 8.75
N MET A 85 -1.11 -15.76 9.89
CA MET A 85 -1.17 -14.86 11.04
C MET A 85 -0.35 -15.50 12.17
N ASP A 86 0.76 -14.87 12.53
CA ASP A 86 1.62 -15.32 13.63
C ASP A 86 0.83 -15.49 14.94
N SER A 87 1.16 -16.51 15.73
CA SER A 87 0.44 -16.84 16.96
C SER A 87 0.53 -15.75 18.03
N SER A 88 1.57 -14.90 17.98
CA SER A 88 1.77 -13.75 18.87
C SER A 88 0.87 -12.56 18.55
N LEU A 89 0.17 -12.57 17.41
CA LEU A 89 -0.78 -11.52 17.07
C LEU A 89 -2.03 -11.59 17.97
N PRO A 90 -2.67 -10.44 18.24
CA PRO A 90 -3.98 -10.39 18.86
C PRO A 90 -5.02 -11.21 18.09
N ASP A 91 -5.98 -11.79 18.81
CA ASP A 91 -7.06 -12.59 18.21
C ASP A 91 -7.88 -11.82 17.17
N TRP A 92 -8.06 -10.51 17.36
CA TRP A 92 -8.78 -9.69 16.38
C TRP A 92 -8.03 -9.61 15.02
N ILE A 93 -6.70 -9.74 14.98
CA ILE A 93 -5.97 -9.84 13.71
C ILE A 93 -6.11 -11.27 13.17
N LYS A 94 -5.78 -12.26 13.99
CA LYS A 94 -5.73 -13.68 13.58
C LYS A 94 -7.06 -14.16 13.00
N ASN A 95 -8.18 -13.70 13.55
CA ASN A 95 -9.51 -14.19 13.20
C ASN A 95 -10.17 -13.41 12.07
N ASN A 96 -9.64 -12.24 11.68
CA ASN A 96 -10.32 -11.35 10.75
C ASN A 96 -9.53 -11.06 9.48
N PHE A 97 -8.22 -11.31 9.44
CA PHE A 97 -7.41 -11.04 8.25
C PHE A 97 -7.12 -12.31 7.45
N THR A 98 -7.21 -12.17 6.13
CA THR A 98 -6.87 -13.20 5.13
C THR A 98 -6.10 -12.56 3.97
N CYS A 99 -5.59 -13.40 3.07
CA CYS A 99 -4.86 -13.03 1.84
C CYS A 99 -3.69 -12.07 2.07
N SER A 100 -3.13 -12.15 3.28
CA SER A 100 -2.00 -11.38 3.76
C SER A 100 -1.25 -12.20 4.80
N VAL A 101 -0.01 -11.82 5.07
CA VAL A 101 0.77 -12.42 6.15
C VAL A 101 1.12 -11.36 7.18
N ALA A 102 1.02 -11.68 8.46
CA ALA A 102 1.29 -10.74 9.53
C ALA A 102 2.16 -11.39 10.62
N THR A 103 3.06 -10.59 11.19
CA THR A 103 3.90 -10.96 12.34
C THR A 103 3.96 -9.80 13.34
N VAL A 104 4.33 -10.10 14.59
CA VAL A 104 4.70 -9.07 15.57
C VAL A 104 6.19 -8.74 15.40
N ASN A 105 6.51 -7.45 15.29
CA ASN A 105 7.88 -6.94 15.29
C ASN A 105 7.99 -5.79 16.29
N GLY A 106 8.47 -6.09 17.50
CA GLY A 106 8.52 -5.14 18.60
C GLY A 106 7.13 -4.57 18.90
N ASN A 107 6.98 -3.25 18.80
CA ASN A 107 5.72 -2.53 19.04
C ASN A 107 4.86 -2.36 17.77
N TYR A 108 5.12 -3.14 16.73
CA TYR A 108 4.42 -3.07 15.46
C TYR A 108 3.86 -4.42 15.03
N TYR A 109 2.76 -4.37 14.29
CA TYR A 109 2.25 -5.47 13.48
C TYR A 109 2.71 -5.26 12.04
N ALA A 110 3.53 -6.18 11.54
CA ALA A 110 4.12 -6.13 10.21
C ALA A 110 3.29 -6.97 9.24
N PHE A 111 2.41 -6.34 8.47
CA PHE A 111 1.64 -7.01 7.43
C PHE A 111 2.37 -6.99 6.10
N LYS A 112 2.25 -8.08 5.32
CA LYS A 112 2.63 -8.12 3.91
C LYS A 112 1.49 -8.63 3.05
N SER A 113 1.41 -8.09 1.84
CA SER A 113 0.38 -8.49 0.89
C SER A 113 0.82 -8.40 -0.56
N GLN A 114 0.30 -9.33 -1.37
CA GLN A 114 0.37 -9.27 -2.82
C GLN A 114 -0.62 -8.27 -3.43
N ASN A 115 -1.58 -7.78 -2.65
CA ASN A 115 -2.59 -6.82 -3.10
C ASN A 115 -3.38 -7.30 -4.33
N ILE A 116 -3.87 -8.54 -4.25
CA ILE A 116 -4.64 -9.19 -5.31
C ILE A 116 -6.09 -9.38 -4.82
N PRO A 117 -7.10 -8.81 -5.50
CA PRO A 117 -8.48 -8.92 -5.06
C PRO A 117 -8.98 -10.35 -5.21
N ASN A 118 -9.54 -10.92 -4.15
CA ASN A 118 -10.12 -12.25 -4.14
C ASN A 118 -11.58 -12.26 -4.62
N THR A 119 -11.91 -11.37 -5.54
CA THR A 119 -13.22 -11.20 -6.16
C THR A 119 -13.03 -11.09 -7.66
N ASN A 120 -14.06 -11.41 -8.44
CA ASN A 120 -14.02 -11.12 -9.86
C ASN A 120 -13.91 -9.60 -10.06
N SER A 121 -13.23 -9.20 -11.13
CA SER A 121 -13.09 -7.78 -11.49
C SER A 121 -12.84 -7.62 -12.98
N TYR A 122 -13.33 -6.53 -13.56
CA TYR A 122 -12.95 -6.09 -14.90
C TYR A 122 -11.44 -5.96 -15.07
N TYR A 123 -10.75 -5.56 -14.00
CA TYR A 123 -9.34 -5.25 -13.99
C TYR A 123 -8.41 -6.46 -13.96
N TYR A 124 -8.96 -7.68 -14.01
CA TYR A 124 -8.18 -8.87 -14.37
C TYR A 124 -7.96 -8.98 -15.89
N GLY A 125 -8.83 -8.35 -16.69
CA GLY A 125 -8.86 -8.40 -18.14
C GLY A 125 -9.58 -9.64 -18.68
N SER A 126 -10.23 -9.49 -19.84
CA SER A 126 -11.20 -10.45 -20.40
C SER A 126 -10.70 -11.88 -20.64
N GLY A 127 -9.39 -12.09 -20.71
CA GLY A 127 -8.79 -13.43 -20.81
C GLY A 127 -8.62 -14.17 -19.48
N SER A 128 -8.88 -13.52 -18.35
CA SER A 128 -8.72 -14.12 -17.02
C SER A 128 -9.97 -14.90 -16.58
N PRO A 129 -9.80 -16.03 -15.87
CA PRO A 129 -10.92 -16.69 -15.18
C PRO A 129 -11.61 -15.83 -14.12
N MET A 130 -10.92 -14.82 -13.60
CA MET A 130 -11.42 -13.87 -12.60
C MET A 130 -12.04 -12.61 -13.22
N TYR A 131 -12.26 -12.59 -14.53
CA TYR A 131 -12.87 -11.46 -15.22
C TYR A 131 -14.38 -11.37 -14.97
N GLU A 132 -14.86 -10.15 -14.80
CA GLU A 132 -16.27 -9.79 -14.96
C GLU A 132 -16.39 -8.42 -15.63
N ALA A 133 -17.55 -8.11 -16.20
CA ALA A 133 -17.77 -6.78 -16.78
C ALA A 133 -17.87 -5.70 -15.69
N LEU A 134 -17.51 -4.45 -16.03
CA LEU A 134 -17.78 -3.30 -15.17
C LEU A 134 -19.29 -3.14 -14.93
N PRO A 135 -19.70 -2.57 -13.77
CA PRO A 135 -21.09 -2.19 -13.55
C PRO A 135 -21.62 -1.27 -14.67
N SER A 136 -22.89 -1.43 -15.02
CA SER A 136 -23.52 -0.60 -16.06
C SER A 136 -23.39 0.90 -15.75
N GLY A 137 -23.00 1.70 -16.75
CA GLY A 137 -22.78 3.14 -16.60
C GLY A 137 -21.36 3.53 -16.14
N ASN A 138 -20.51 2.56 -15.78
CA ASN A 138 -19.11 2.81 -15.46
C ASN A 138 -18.21 2.79 -16.70
N SER A 139 -17.07 3.47 -16.59
CA SER A 139 -15.99 3.47 -17.59
C SER A 139 -14.74 2.83 -17.01
N SER A 140 -13.84 2.29 -17.83
CA SER A 140 -12.58 1.77 -17.31
C SER A 140 -11.68 2.87 -16.76
N ALA A 141 -10.84 2.54 -15.77
CA ALA A 141 -9.72 3.38 -15.35
C ALA A 141 -8.60 3.36 -16.43
N GLY A 142 -8.90 3.90 -17.61
CA GLY A 142 -8.03 3.82 -18.78
C GLY A 142 -7.72 2.38 -19.17
N SER A 143 -6.43 2.10 -19.39
CA SER A 143 -5.90 0.76 -19.66
C SER A 143 -5.33 0.06 -18.42
N ASN A 144 -5.59 0.58 -17.21
CA ASN A 144 -5.02 0.03 -15.98
C ASN A 144 -5.56 -1.38 -15.73
N GLN A 145 -4.71 -2.24 -15.16
CA GLN A 145 -5.01 -3.63 -14.84
C GLN A 145 -4.36 -4.01 -13.51
N ILE A 146 -4.89 -5.01 -12.83
CA ILE A 146 -4.35 -5.52 -11.57
C ILE A 146 -2.94 -6.10 -11.80
N SER A 147 -2.01 -5.73 -10.93
CA SER A 147 -0.70 -6.37 -10.83
C SER A 147 -0.41 -6.75 -9.39
N SER A 148 0.25 -7.89 -9.20
CA SER A 148 0.75 -8.29 -7.88
C SER A 148 1.77 -7.28 -7.37
N GLN A 149 1.74 -7.06 -6.06
CA GLN A 149 2.57 -6.11 -5.31
C GLN A 149 3.38 -6.87 -4.25
N ASN A 150 4.23 -6.15 -3.52
CA ASN A 150 4.93 -6.68 -2.35
C ASN A 150 4.90 -5.63 -1.24
N PHE A 151 3.70 -5.33 -0.74
CA PHE A 151 3.53 -4.32 0.28
C PHE A 151 4.01 -4.81 1.65
N VAL A 152 4.52 -3.87 2.43
CA VAL A 152 4.83 -4.04 3.85
C VAL A 152 4.17 -2.89 4.60
N TYR A 153 3.21 -3.21 5.48
CA TYR A 153 2.56 -2.23 6.35
C TYR A 153 3.07 -2.38 7.77
N CYS A 154 3.45 -1.26 8.36
CA CYS A 154 3.96 -1.19 9.73
C CYS A 154 2.94 -0.50 10.62
N ILE A 155 2.08 -1.29 11.27
CA ILE A 155 0.97 -0.78 12.06
C ILE A 155 1.38 -0.76 13.53
N PRO A 156 1.42 0.40 14.21
CA PRO A 156 1.74 0.45 15.64
C PRO A 156 0.73 -0.35 16.46
N ALA A 157 1.21 -1.19 17.37
CA ALA A 157 0.37 -1.96 18.30
C ALA A 157 -0.39 -1.07 19.29
N SER A 158 0.10 0.15 19.52
CA SER A 158 -0.55 1.18 20.32
C SER A 158 -0.51 2.50 19.53
N PRO A 159 -1.48 2.74 18.63
CA PRO A 159 -1.49 3.94 17.82
C PRO A 159 -1.76 5.18 18.69
N SER A 160 -1.10 6.28 18.34
CA SER A 160 -1.38 7.60 18.88
C SER A 160 -1.75 8.55 17.75
N LYS A 161 -2.60 9.53 18.04
CA LYS A 161 -2.98 10.54 17.07
C LYS A 161 -1.74 11.36 16.70
N GLY A 162 -1.43 11.43 15.41
CA GLY A 162 -0.37 12.31 14.90
C GLY A 162 -0.68 13.79 15.12
N THR A 163 0.35 14.63 15.18
CA THR A 163 0.26 16.09 15.39
C THR A 163 0.16 16.90 14.09
N GLY A 164 0.24 16.24 12.93
CA GLY A 164 0.16 16.88 11.61
C GLY A 164 -1.26 17.28 11.21
N THR A 165 -1.36 18.11 10.17
CA THR A 165 -2.64 18.47 9.55
C THR A 165 -3.21 17.26 8.80
N VAL A 166 -4.47 16.94 9.08
CA VAL A 166 -5.20 15.94 8.29
C VAL A 166 -5.50 16.54 6.91
N SER A 167 -4.83 16.03 5.88
CA SER A 167 -5.13 16.36 4.49
C SER A 167 -5.58 15.10 3.77
N THR A 168 -6.73 15.16 3.11
CA THR A 168 -7.17 14.08 2.22
C THR A 168 -6.29 13.98 0.99
N GLN A 169 -5.54 15.03 0.63
CA GLN A 169 -4.63 15.11 -0.51
C GLN A 169 -3.16 14.84 -0.14
N GLY A 170 -2.88 14.32 1.06
CA GLY A 170 -1.53 14.10 1.60
C GLY A 170 -0.69 13.00 0.93
N GLY A 171 -0.89 12.76 -0.36
CA GLY A 171 -0.25 11.70 -1.15
C GLY A 171 -1.28 10.92 -1.97
N LEU A 172 -0.81 10.19 -2.99
CA LEU A 172 -1.58 9.23 -3.79
C LEU A 172 -1.07 7.82 -3.48
N SER A 173 -1.27 7.38 -2.24
CA SER A 173 -0.64 6.17 -1.75
C SER A 173 -1.53 5.40 -0.78
N SER A 174 -1.16 4.14 -0.57
CA SER A 174 -1.82 3.29 0.41
C SER A 174 -1.58 3.82 1.82
N ILE A 175 -2.66 4.04 2.55
CA ILE A 175 -2.68 4.45 3.96
C ILE A 175 -3.03 3.29 4.89
N GLY A 176 -3.35 2.12 4.35
CA GLY A 176 -3.74 0.95 5.14
C GLY A 176 -3.96 -0.30 4.31
N ILE A 177 -4.37 -1.36 5.01
CA ILE A 177 -4.64 -2.67 4.45
C ILE A 177 -6.03 -3.12 4.88
N THR A 178 -6.81 -3.65 3.94
CA THR A 178 -8.11 -4.27 4.22
C THR A 178 -7.92 -5.65 4.86
N ARG A 179 -9.02 -6.20 5.38
CA ARG A 179 -9.03 -7.54 5.96
C ARG A 179 -8.64 -8.64 4.96
N ASN A 180 -8.94 -8.48 3.68
CA ASN A 180 -8.53 -9.38 2.60
C ASN A 180 -7.23 -8.94 1.91
N GLY A 181 -6.40 -8.12 2.57
CA GLY A 181 -5.05 -7.82 2.10
C GLY A 181 -4.94 -6.77 0.99
N LEU A 182 -5.99 -6.02 0.68
CA LEU A 182 -5.96 -4.97 -0.35
C LEU A 182 -5.50 -3.64 0.22
N ALA A 183 -4.90 -2.80 -0.61
CA ALA A 183 -4.51 -1.45 -0.27
C ALA A 183 -5.75 -0.57 -0.06
N VAL A 184 -5.71 0.23 1.01
CA VAL A 184 -6.66 1.31 1.27
C VAL A 184 -5.97 2.62 0.93
N PHE A 185 -6.46 3.35 -0.05
CA PHE A 185 -5.96 4.68 -0.41
C PHE A 185 -6.76 5.76 0.33
N ASN A 186 -6.17 6.94 0.50
CA ASN A 186 -6.91 8.12 0.94
C ASN A 186 -7.87 8.62 -0.16
N ASN A 187 -8.73 9.57 0.18
CA ASN A 187 -9.72 10.15 -0.75
C ASN A 187 -9.08 11.26 -1.61
N ALA A 188 -7.89 11.00 -2.14
CA ALA A 188 -7.18 11.84 -3.09
C ALA A 188 -7.32 11.25 -4.49
N ALA A 189 -7.49 12.12 -5.48
CA ALA A 189 -7.39 11.79 -6.89
C ALA A 189 -6.18 12.51 -7.51
N ALA A 190 -5.59 11.94 -8.56
CA ALA A 190 -4.54 12.60 -9.32
C ALA A 190 -5.13 13.75 -10.15
N ALA A 191 -4.58 14.96 -10.06
CA ALA A 191 -5.06 16.08 -10.88
C ALA A 191 -4.96 15.75 -12.37
N PRO A 192 -5.98 16.07 -13.20
CA PRO A 192 -7.13 16.94 -12.89
C PRO A 192 -8.37 16.23 -12.31
N ASP A 193 -8.31 14.93 -12.02
CA ASP A 193 -9.46 14.15 -11.60
C ASP A 193 -9.91 14.46 -10.16
N THR A 194 -11.16 14.09 -9.87
CA THR A 194 -11.72 14.08 -8.52
C THR A 194 -12.10 12.66 -8.14
N LEU A 195 -12.24 12.38 -6.84
CA LEU A 195 -12.73 11.07 -6.38
C LEU A 195 -14.11 10.73 -6.96
N SER A 196 -14.96 11.73 -7.23
CA SER A 196 -16.25 11.51 -7.89
C SER A 196 -16.08 11.05 -9.34
N THR A 197 -15.04 11.51 -10.03
CA THR A 197 -14.70 11.06 -11.37
C THR A 197 -14.11 9.65 -11.32
N GLU A 198 -13.18 9.39 -10.40
CA GLU A 198 -12.61 8.04 -10.20
C GLU A 198 -13.67 7.02 -9.81
N ALA A 199 -14.69 7.43 -9.06
CA ALA A 199 -15.82 6.60 -8.71
C ALA A 199 -16.57 6.07 -9.94
N SER A 200 -16.53 6.70 -11.12
CA SER A 200 -17.12 6.08 -12.33
C SER A 200 -16.34 4.85 -12.79
N THR A 201 -15.13 4.63 -12.27
CA THR A 201 -14.23 3.56 -12.69
C THR A 201 -14.20 2.34 -11.78
N PHE A 202 -14.77 2.39 -10.57
CA PHE A 202 -14.66 1.20 -9.71
C PHE A 202 -15.48 0.02 -10.24
N ASP A 203 -15.00 -1.18 -9.95
CA ASP A 203 -15.68 -2.44 -10.19
C ASP A 203 -16.84 -2.68 -9.18
N ASN A 204 -17.44 -3.88 -9.21
CA ASN A 204 -18.54 -4.25 -8.30
C ASN A 204 -18.14 -4.24 -6.81
N PHE A 205 -16.83 -4.25 -6.52
CA PHE A 205 -16.27 -4.27 -5.17
C PHE A 205 -15.64 -2.92 -4.80
N GLN A 206 -16.02 -1.87 -5.53
CA GLN A 206 -15.70 -0.48 -5.22
C GLN A 206 -14.19 -0.21 -5.23
N GLY A 207 -13.42 -1.00 -5.98
CA GLY A 207 -12.00 -0.76 -6.20
C GLY A 207 -11.63 -0.62 -7.67
N HIS A 208 -10.42 -0.14 -7.90
CA HIS A 208 -9.79 -0.06 -9.22
C HIS A 208 -8.26 0.01 -9.09
N PRO A 209 -7.50 -0.32 -10.15
CA PRO A 209 -6.06 -0.11 -10.17
C PRO A 209 -5.68 1.28 -10.70
N GLN A 210 -4.63 1.85 -10.12
CA GLN A 210 -3.88 2.94 -10.76
C GLN A 210 -2.86 2.38 -11.77
N ASN A 211 -2.11 3.25 -12.46
CA ASN A 211 -1.29 2.91 -13.63
C ASN A 211 -0.15 1.90 -13.38
N SER A 212 0.33 1.75 -12.14
CA SER A 212 1.29 0.70 -11.75
C SER A 212 0.62 -0.59 -11.22
N GLY A 213 -0.69 -0.72 -11.42
CA GLY A 213 -1.47 -1.93 -11.17
C GLY A 213 -1.81 -2.21 -9.71
N ILE A 214 -1.58 -1.24 -8.81
CA ILE A 214 -2.03 -1.30 -7.42
C ILE A 214 -3.55 -1.17 -7.42
N TYR A 215 -4.25 -2.31 -7.31
CA TYR A 215 -5.66 -2.34 -6.98
C TYR A 215 -5.87 -1.76 -5.59
N HIS A 216 -6.81 -0.86 -5.44
CA HIS A 216 -7.10 -0.26 -4.14
C HIS A 216 -8.57 0.07 -4.02
N GLN A 217 -8.99 0.18 -2.77
CA GLN A 217 -10.23 0.83 -2.38
C GLN A 217 -9.86 2.14 -1.71
N HIS A 218 -10.73 3.14 -1.77
CA HIS A 218 -10.53 4.40 -1.06
C HIS A 218 -11.17 4.33 0.33
N ALA A 219 -10.59 5.07 1.27
CA ALA A 219 -11.07 5.17 2.64
C ALA A 219 -12.48 5.80 2.68
N ALA A 220 -13.48 4.93 2.85
CA ALA A 220 -14.91 5.24 2.78
C ALA A 220 -15.40 5.64 1.38
N VAL A 221 -15.77 4.64 0.54
CA VAL A 221 -16.49 4.94 -0.71
C VAL A 221 -17.59 3.91 -1.06
N PRO A 222 -18.80 4.10 -0.56
CA PRO A 222 -20.02 3.67 -1.23
C PRO A 222 -20.22 4.65 -2.39
N LYS A 223 -19.63 4.36 -3.57
CA LYS A 223 -19.55 5.23 -4.77
C LYS A 223 -20.62 6.32 -4.74
N ILE A 224 -20.23 7.50 -4.25
CA ILE A 224 -21.12 8.66 -4.20
C ILE A 224 -22.26 8.44 -3.17
N CYS A 225 -22.51 9.39 -2.27
CA CYS A 225 -23.72 9.40 -1.45
C CYS A 225 -24.47 10.72 -1.74
N ASP A 226 -25.71 10.67 -2.23
CA ASP A 226 -26.42 11.74 -2.96
C ASP A 226 -27.48 12.54 -2.15
N GLY A 227 -27.50 12.36 -0.83
CA GLY A 227 -28.09 13.30 0.12
C GLY A 227 -29.58 13.62 -0.06
N THR A 228 -30.42 13.06 0.80
CA THR A 228 -31.47 13.91 1.40
C THR A 228 -30.77 15.07 2.15
N SER A 229 -30.52 16.15 1.41
CA SER A 229 -30.02 17.53 1.65
C SER A 229 -28.90 17.84 2.66
N ASN A 230 -28.35 16.87 3.38
CA ASN A 230 -27.22 17.07 4.30
C ASN A 230 -26.01 16.27 3.76
N THR A 231 -25.19 16.81 2.84
CA THR A 231 -24.02 16.05 2.35
C THR A 231 -23.06 15.80 3.49
N SER A 232 -23.09 14.54 3.85
CA SER A 232 -22.66 13.98 5.09
C SER A 232 -21.52 13.06 4.73
N ASN A 233 -20.27 13.42 5.01
CA ASN A 233 -19.42 12.39 5.59
C ASN A 233 -19.92 12.11 7.03
N SER A 234 -21.22 12.02 7.30
CA SER A 234 -21.68 12.38 8.65
C SER A 234 -21.22 11.38 9.70
N GLY A 235 -20.89 10.17 9.25
CA GLY A 235 -19.81 9.34 9.80
C GLY A 235 -19.48 8.20 8.82
N ALA A 236 -18.77 8.50 7.71
CA ALA A 236 -18.54 7.57 6.59
C ALA A 236 -19.82 6.83 6.10
N CYS A 237 -20.94 7.56 6.04
CA CYS A 237 -22.31 7.11 5.76
C CYS A 237 -22.75 5.76 6.38
N ASN A 238 -22.39 5.52 7.65
CA ASN A 238 -22.88 4.47 8.57
C ASN A 238 -22.61 2.99 8.16
N ASN A 239 -21.31 2.66 8.10
CA ASN A 239 -20.69 1.34 7.92
C ASN A 239 -21.42 0.11 8.51
N SER A 240 -21.62 -0.96 7.72
CA SER A 240 -22.02 -2.28 8.26
C SER A 240 -21.20 -3.48 7.79
N ALA A 241 -20.30 -3.33 6.81
CA ALA A 241 -19.26 -4.32 6.45
C ALA A 241 -18.35 -3.71 5.36
N LEU A 242 -17.27 -2.99 5.66
CA LEU A 242 -16.02 -3.63 6.11
C LEU A 242 -16.25 -4.63 7.22
#